data_AF-A0A1I0L1R2-F1
#
_entry.id   AF-A0A1I0L1R2-F1
#
_cell.length_a   1.000
_cell.length_b   1.000
_cell.length_c   1.000
_cell.angle_alpha   90.00
_cell.angle_beta   90.00
_cell.angle_gamma   90.00
#
_symmetry.space_group_name_H-M   'P 1'
#
loop_
_entity.id
_entity.type
_entity.pdbx_description
1 polymer ?
#
loop_
_entity_poly.entity_id
_entity_poly.type
_entity_poly.pdbx_seq_one_letter_code
_entity_poly.pdbx_strand_id
1 'polypeptide(L)'
;MDHEWVVTVVDSAGAAVSGAQVALVPSSALTALEWPFASIAATHTHQADGRYEALAPLTPTEGKWTLLVRAPGKSPVVQPLLLKAKTKTEFVTSPSPRTAATLAFASEIKTSGTTEGIRCTRFNVTLYPSAEFVFITGTEYEGKGTSFRIFAQNYRDGLRKEKTLDAGTAVTLFSTDSRSRETCVPAVGGEWLEVGVFRFGDATGIKAGSKHSPVPGSDVSVVHLYQYLSDIGAADPGRVKEVGIFSHSWPGGPILFNTADTSTGPARDPDDFDAREKDFDPVNRVNWPHLKDAMSPTGSWHVWGCSATTHYMNLVREAYKHKAAGEDQHFLVNTTYMNHRVPPEKTRTIAERTTRQRVRAFMDTRFRSNTYMAAAASYLGLDVFGAPPGVGSNFGVTMYIDTKTYASVYAYFTQEFKPEFAPTHSTYDKGYVNYRLLATRAAPVAAPFSSEYYRFEQEFTPGGGKSTLLFANNRRVTLAGATGISFKVTPKKGFATAGKAGHLYELHDASDSKKSRAVYVQEDARTFLVDKDSLGKFTVLGKEVP
;
A
#
# COMPACT_ATOMS: atom_id res chain seq x y z
N MET A 1 30.66 -29.21 -36.05
CA MET A 1 29.61 -28.21 -36.35
C MET A 1 29.76 -27.09 -35.36
N ASP A 2 30.09 -25.91 -35.87
CA ASP A 2 30.27 -24.71 -35.08
C ASP A 2 28.95 -23.96 -34.90
N HIS A 3 28.92 -23.10 -33.89
CA HIS A 3 27.76 -22.28 -33.56
C HIS A 3 28.14 -20.81 -33.47
N GLU A 4 27.37 -19.97 -34.14
CA GLU A 4 27.44 -18.52 -34.02
C GLU A 4 26.20 -18.03 -33.30
N TRP A 5 26.37 -17.22 -32.26
CA TRP A 5 25.30 -16.44 -31.64
C TRP A 5 25.58 -14.97 -31.87
N VAL A 6 24.71 -14.33 -32.65
CA VAL A 6 24.81 -12.92 -33.00
C VAL A 6 23.65 -12.19 -32.36
N VAL A 7 23.93 -11.11 -31.65
CA VAL A 7 22.91 -10.29 -30.99
C VAL A 7 22.93 -8.90 -31.62
N THR A 8 21.83 -8.47 -32.22
CA THR A 8 21.64 -7.08 -32.66
C THR A 8 20.81 -6.37 -31.61
N VAL A 9 21.29 -5.23 -31.11
CA VAL A 9 20.63 -4.44 -30.07
C VAL A 9 20.26 -3.07 -30.64
N VAL A 10 18.97 -2.77 -30.62
CA VAL A 10 18.41 -1.47 -30.99
C VAL A 10 17.61 -0.90 -29.83
N ASP A 11 17.33 0.40 -29.85
CA ASP A 11 16.37 1.02 -28.93
C ASP A 11 14.94 0.95 -29.48
N SER A 12 13.98 1.43 -28.70
CA SER A 12 12.56 1.48 -29.08
C SER A 12 12.26 2.36 -30.30
N ALA A 13 13.20 3.20 -30.75
CA ALA A 13 13.10 3.97 -31.99
C ALA A 13 13.78 3.27 -33.18
N GLY A 14 14.39 2.10 -32.96
CA GLY A 14 15.11 1.33 -33.97
C GLY A 14 16.56 1.77 -34.16
N ALA A 15 17.07 2.70 -33.34
CA ALA A 15 18.46 3.14 -33.43
C ALA A 15 19.40 2.08 -32.81
N ALA A 16 20.54 1.85 -33.44
CA ALA A 16 21.56 0.93 -32.93
C ALA A 16 22.07 1.36 -31.55
N VAL A 17 22.17 0.41 -30.61
CA VAL A 17 22.68 0.66 -29.26
C VAL A 17 24.10 0.13 -29.13
N SER A 18 25.07 1.04 -29.08
CA SER A 18 26.44 0.75 -28.67
C SER A 18 26.57 0.73 -27.14
N GLY A 19 27.46 -0.10 -26.60
CA GLY A 19 27.76 -0.13 -25.16
C GLY A 19 26.76 -0.92 -24.30
N ALA A 20 25.88 -1.71 -24.92
CA ALA A 20 25.09 -2.68 -24.19
C ALA A 20 25.98 -3.82 -23.68
N GLN A 21 25.66 -4.34 -22.50
CA GLN A 21 26.25 -5.55 -21.98
C GLN A 21 25.41 -6.75 -22.43
N VAL A 22 26.02 -7.66 -23.18
CA VAL A 22 25.36 -8.84 -23.74
C VAL A 22 26.01 -10.11 -23.19
N ALA A 23 25.21 -10.98 -22.59
CA ALA A 23 25.65 -12.26 -22.06
C ALA A 23 24.69 -13.38 -22.47
N LEU A 24 25.25 -14.51 -22.87
CA LEU A 24 24.56 -15.77 -23.12
C LEU A 24 25.22 -16.82 -22.21
N VAL A 25 24.49 -17.28 -21.19
CA VAL A 25 25.05 -18.13 -20.13
C VAL A 25 24.11 -19.31 -19.82
N PRO A 26 24.63 -20.42 -19.30
CA PRO A 26 23.78 -21.46 -18.71
C PRO A 26 22.94 -20.86 -17.58
N SER A 27 21.64 -21.20 -17.50
CA SER A 27 20.75 -20.61 -16.48
C SER A 27 21.19 -20.94 -15.04
N SER A 28 21.98 -22.00 -14.84
CA SER A 28 22.58 -22.33 -13.54
C SER A 28 23.50 -21.23 -13.01
N ALA A 29 24.12 -20.43 -13.88
CA ALA A 29 24.96 -19.30 -13.50
C ALA A 29 24.16 -18.15 -12.85
N LEU A 30 22.82 -18.16 -12.97
CA LEU A 30 21.94 -17.14 -12.42
C LEU A 30 21.33 -17.53 -11.07
N THR A 31 21.49 -18.78 -10.62
CA THR A 31 20.76 -19.35 -9.47
C THR A 31 20.96 -18.57 -8.16
N ALA A 32 22.14 -17.99 -7.96
CA ALA A 32 22.48 -17.22 -6.75
C ALA A 32 22.34 -15.71 -6.94
N LEU A 33 21.82 -15.26 -8.09
CA LEU A 33 21.78 -13.85 -8.45
C LEU A 33 20.33 -13.38 -8.52
N GLU A 34 20.11 -12.17 -8.04
CA GLU A 34 18.81 -11.52 -8.14
C GLU A 34 18.67 -10.74 -9.44
N TRP A 35 17.45 -10.68 -9.97
CA TRP A 35 17.09 -9.75 -11.03
C TRP A 35 17.55 -8.31 -10.69
N PRO A 36 18.19 -7.56 -11.61
CA PRO A 36 18.39 -7.85 -13.05
C PRO A 36 19.75 -8.52 -13.38
N PHE A 37 20.28 -9.32 -12.46
CA PHE A 37 21.50 -10.13 -12.57
C PHE A 37 22.78 -9.31 -12.78
N ALA A 38 22.84 -8.09 -12.24
CA ALA A 38 23.82 -7.05 -12.56
C ALA A 38 25.29 -7.51 -12.59
N SER A 39 25.65 -8.51 -11.77
CA SER A 39 27.01 -9.05 -11.67
C SER A 39 27.44 -10.00 -12.81
N ILE A 40 26.53 -10.46 -13.67
CA ILE A 40 26.91 -11.33 -14.81
C ILE A 40 27.79 -10.56 -15.77
N ALA A 41 28.95 -11.13 -16.10
CA ALA A 41 29.91 -10.59 -17.07
C ALA A 41 29.40 -10.72 -18.52
N ALA A 42 29.84 -9.83 -19.40
CA ALA A 42 29.54 -9.92 -20.83
C ALA A 42 30.19 -11.17 -21.44
N THR A 43 29.49 -11.85 -22.33
CA THR A 43 30.07 -12.91 -23.17
C THR A 43 30.19 -12.49 -24.63
N HIS A 44 29.65 -11.32 -24.98
CA HIS A 44 29.74 -10.74 -26.32
C HIS A 44 30.32 -9.32 -26.28
N THR A 45 30.97 -8.91 -27.36
CA THR A 45 31.47 -7.55 -27.57
C THR A 45 30.76 -6.87 -28.71
N HIS A 46 30.59 -5.55 -28.59
CA HIS A 46 30.06 -4.73 -29.67
C HIS A 46 31.03 -4.72 -30.86
N GLN A 47 30.48 -4.83 -32.05
CA GLN A 47 31.18 -4.67 -33.32
C GLN A 47 30.80 -3.32 -33.94
N ALA A 48 29.76 -3.30 -34.77
CA ALA A 48 29.21 -2.10 -35.41
C ALA A 48 27.68 -2.21 -35.53
N ASP A 49 26.99 -1.09 -35.72
CA ASP A 49 25.53 -1.03 -35.97
C ASP A 49 24.68 -1.79 -34.94
N GLY A 50 25.12 -1.77 -33.67
CA GLY A 50 24.43 -2.46 -32.57
C GLY A 50 24.58 -3.97 -32.62
N ARG A 51 25.46 -4.52 -33.46
CA ARG A 51 25.77 -5.94 -33.56
C ARG A 51 26.80 -6.35 -32.50
N TYR A 52 26.53 -7.45 -31.82
CA TYR A 52 27.38 -8.06 -30.82
C TYR A 52 27.69 -9.50 -31.19
N GLU A 53 28.95 -9.88 -31.06
CA GLU A 53 29.46 -11.23 -31.32
C GLU A 53 30.18 -11.77 -30.09
N ALA A 54 30.21 -13.09 -29.95
CA ALA A 54 30.84 -13.74 -28.81
C ALA A 54 32.34 -13.34 -28.69
N LEU A 55 32.77 -13.00 -27.47
CA LEU A 55 34.16 -12.65 -27.14
C LEU A 55 35.12 -13.83 -27.35
N ALA A 56 34.61 -15.04 -27.18
CA ALA A 56 35.30 -16.30 -27.40
C ALA A 56 34.27 -17.35 -27.85
N PRO A 57 34.70 -18.45 -28.50
CA PRO A 57 33.81 -19.55 -28.84
C PRO A 57 33.04 -20.04 -27.61
N LEU A 58 31.71 -20.02 -27.68
CA LEU A 58 30.85 -20.58 -26.65
C LEU A 58 30.62 -22.06 -26.96
N THR A 59 30.99 -22.95 -26.04
CA THR A 59 30.70 -24.38 -26.17
C THR A 59 29.27 -24.64 -25.70
N PRO A 60 28.32 -24.95 -26.60
CA PRO A 60 26.94 -25.20 -26.19
C PRO A 60 26.83 -26.53 -25.45
N THR A 61 26.01 -26.54 -24.41
CA THR A 61 25.59 -27.76 -23.73
C THR A 61 24.08 -27.85 -23.73
N GLU A 62 23.57 -29.09 -23.74
CA GLU A 62 22.14 -29.33 -23.65
C GLU A 62 21.60 -28.79 -22.33
N GLY A 63 20.46 -28.09 -22.39
CA GLY A 63 19.78 -27.59 -21.20
C GLY A 63 19.34 -26.13 -21.30
N LYS A 64 19.13 -25.53 -20.13
CA LYS A 64 18.59 -24.18 -19.99
C LYS A 64 19.70 -23.14 -20.07
N TRP A 65 19.48 -22.15 -20.93
CA TRP A 65 20.36 -21.01 -21.12
C TRP A 65 19.57 -19.73 -20.96
N THR A 66 20.26 -18.60 -20.79
CA THR A 66 19.63 -17.29 -20.69
C THR A 66 20.44 -16.28 -21.49
N LEU A 67 19.76 -15.56 -22.38
CA LEU A 67 20.27 -14.34 -23.00
C LEU A 67 19.92 -13.15 -22.09
N LEU A 68 20.92 -12.34 -21.76
CA LEU A 68 20.83 -11.11 -20.99
C LEU A 68 21.37 -9.96 -21.84
N VAL A 69 20.58 -8.90 -21.99
CA VAL A 69 21.01 -7.64 -22.62
C VAL A 69 20.65 -6.48 -21.72
N ARG A 70 21.63 -5.63 -21.40
CA ARG A 70 21.46 -4.47 -20.51
C ARG A 70 22.16 -3.25 -21.07
N ALA A 71 21.61 -2.07 -20.82
CA ALA A 71 22.28 -0.81 -21.06
C ALA A 71 21.83 0.21 -20.00
N PRO A 72 22.67 1.20 -19.63
CA PRO A 72 22.28 2.25 -18.70
C PRO A 72 20.98 2.95 -19.13
N GLY A 73 20.07 3.18 -18.18
CA GLY A 73 18.78 3.84 -18.43
C GLY A 73 17.79 3.05 -19.29
N LYS A 74 18.06 1.77 -19.58
CA LYS A 74 17.19 0.89 -20.37
C LYS A 74 16.72 -0.32 -19.56
N SER A 75 15.49 -0.76 -19.81
CA SER A 75 14.97 -1.99 -19.22
C SER A 75 15.79 -3.21 -19.68
N PRO A 76 16.29 -4.06 -18.76
CA PRO A 76 16.99 -5.29 -19.11
C PRO A 76 16.11 -6.23 -19.93
N VAL A 77 16.70 -6.84 -20.97
CA VAL A 77 16.06 -7.94 -21.71
C VAL A 77 16.66 -9.25 -21.21
N VAL A 78 15.78 -10.11 -20.73
CA VAL A 78 16.12 -11.45 -20.24
C VAL A 78 15.25 -12.45 -20.97
N GLN A 79 15.90 -13.33 -21.72
CA GLN A 79 15.23 -14.39 -22.48
C GLN A 79 15.76 -15.74 -22.00
N PRO A 80 14.94 -16.55 -21.32
CA PRO A 80 15.28 -17.94 -21.08
C PRO A 80 15.16 -18.74 -22.40
N LEU A 81 16.12 -19.63 -22.61
CA LEU A 81 16.34 -20.40 -23.82
C LEU A 81 16.48 -21.88 -23.45
N LEU A 82 16.13 -22.74 -24.40
CA LEU A 82 16.40 -24.16 -24.34
C LEU A 82 17.32 -24.55 -25.50
N LEU A 83 18.46 -25.15 -25.18
CA LEU A 83 19.36 -25.75 -26.16
C LEU A 83 19.13 -27.25 -26.14
N LYS A 84 18.71 -27.82 -27.27
CA LYS A 84 18.52 -29.27 -27.46
C LYS A 84 19.57 -29.82 -28.40
N ALA A 85 20.20 -30.93 -28.01
CA ALA A 85 21.07 -31.66 -28.92
C ALA A 85 20.24 -32.24 -30.07
N LYS A 86 20.64 -31.97 -31.32
CA LYS A 86 20.10 -32.61 -32.52
C LYS A 86 21.02 -33.72 -33.01
N THR A 87 22.33 -33.54 -32.84
CA THR A 87 23.35 -34.57 -32.97
C THR A 87 24.33 -34.45 -31.81
N LYS A 88 25.41 -35.24 -31.78
CA LYS A 88 26.47 -35.10 -30.77
C LYS A 88 27.14 -33.72 -30.79
N THR A 89 27.10 -33.02 -31.93
CA THR A 89 27.81 -31.74 -32.13
C THR A 89 26.89 -30.61 -32.59
N GLU A 90 25.63 -30.88 -32.95
CA GLU A 90 24.64 -29.87 -33.33
C GLU A 90 23.65 -29.62 -32.19
N PHE A 91 23.39 -28.35 -31.90
CA PHE A 91 22.41 -27.91 -30.90
C PHE A 91 21.43 -26.92 -31.52
N VAL A 92 20.14 -27.10 -31.26
CA VAL A 92 19.09 -26.16 -31.66
C VAL A 92 18.73 -25.29 -30.46
N THR A 93 18.81 -23.97 -30.63
CA THR A 93 18.37 -22.99 -29.65
C THR A 93 16.91 -22.61 -29.90
N SER A 94 16.12 -22.45 -28.85
CA SER A 94 14.76 -21.90 -28.94
C SER A 94 14.39 -21.10 -27.69
N PRO A 95 13.64 -19.98 -27.80
CA PRO A 95 12.98 -19.35 -26.66
C PRO A 95 12.10 -20.35 -25.89
N SER A 96 12.21 -20.37 -24.56
CA SER A 96 11.42 -21.28 -23.72
C SER A 96 11.23 -20.69 -22.32
N PRO A 97 10.02 -20.70 -21.72
CA PRO A 97 8.79 -21.26 -22.27
C PRO A 97 8.16 -20.36 -23.36
N ARG A 98 8.56 -19.09 -23.45
CA ARG A 98 7.98 -18.07 -24.32
C ARG A 98 9.05 -17.10 -24.79
N THR A 99 8.76 -16.33 -25.84
CA THR A 99 9.63 -15.25 -26.33
C THR A 99 9.23 -13.92 -25.70
N ALA A 100 10.18 -13.18 -25.12
CA ALA A 100 9.97 -11.81 -24.66
C ALA A 100 9.52 -10.92 -25.83
N ALA A 101 8.62 -9.97 -25.58
CA ALA A 101 8.13 -9.05 -26.63
C ALA A 101 9.22 -8.12 -27.17
N THR A 102 10.34 -7.98 -26.45
CA THR A 102 11.53 -7.23 -26.85
C THR A 102 12.50 -8.03 -27.72
N LEU A 103 12.21 -9.30 -28.01
CA LEU A 103 13.11 -10.18 -28.75
C LEU A 103 12.44 -10.76 -30.00
N ALA A 104 13.14 -10.65 -31.13
CA ALA A 104 12.94 -11.50 -32.29
C ALA A 104 14.09 -12.51 -32.43
N PHE A 105 13.76 -13.72 -32.87
CA PHE A 105 14.67 -14.87 -32.89
C PHE A 105 14.66 -15.54 -34.26
N ALA A 106 15.84 -15.86 -34.79
CA ALA A 106 16.00 -16.68 -36.00
C ALA A 106 17.21 -17.61 -35.87
N SER A 107 17.14 -18.80 -36.47
CA SER A 107 18.28 -19.73 -36.53
C SER A 107 18.34 -20.37 -37.91
N GLU A 108 19.53 -20.39 -38.52
CA GLU A 108 19.79 -20.98 -39.83
C GLU A 108 21.08 -21.80 -39.82
N ILE A 109 21.26 -22.66 -40.82
CA ILE A 109 22.55 -23.32 -41.08
C ILE A 109 23.17 -22.60 -42.27
N LYS A 110 24.35 -22.01 -42.09
CA LYS A 110 25.16 -21.47 -43.18
C LYS A 110 26.13 -22.55 -43.66
N THR A 111 26.24 -22.71 -44.96
CA THR A 111 27.29 -23.52 -45.57
C THR A 111 28.55 -22.65 -45.69
N SER A 112 29.55 -22.90 -44.87
CA SER A 112 30.90 -22.37 -45.09
C SER A 112 31.53 -23.16 -46.25
N GLY A 113 32.55 -22.63 -46.94
CA GLY A 113 33.26 -23.34 -48.02
C GLY A 113 33.94 -24.66 -47.61
N THR A 114 33.79 -25.06 -46.34
CA THR A 114 34.18 -26.34 -45.75
C THR A 114 32.96 -27.28 -45.62
N THR A 115 33.16 -28.60 -45.60
CA THR A 115 32.09 -29.61 -45.54
C THR A 115 31.20 -29.55 -44.28
N GLU A 116 31.62 -28.82 -43.24
CA GLU A 116 30.82 -28.62 -42.03
C GLU A 116 30.02 -27.30 -42.09
N GLY A 117 28.69 -27.39 -41.95
CA GLY A 117 27.81 -26.22 -41.81
C GLY A 117 27.96 -25.56 -40.43
N ILE A 118 27.74 -24.25 -40.37
CA ILE A 118 27.75 -23.44 -39.14
C ILE A 118 26.31 -23.10 -38.78
N ARG A 119 25.88 -23.39 -37.56
CA ARG A 119 24.56 -22.98 -37.08
C ARG A 119 24.62 -21.54 -36.57
N CYS A 120 24.00 -20.62 -37.31
CA CYS A 120 23.93 -19.21 -36.94
C CYS A 120 22.59 -18.90 -36.28
N THR A 121 22.63 -18.45 -35.03
CA THR A 121 21.47 -18.02 -34.25
C THR A 121 21.53 -16.52 -34.08
N ARG A 122 20.49 -15.81 -34.54
CA ARG A 122 20.37 -14.36 -34.46
C ARG A 122 19.30 -13.96 -33.46
N PHE A 123 19.65 -13.05 -32.57
CA PHE A 123 18.75 -12.40 -31.63
C PHE A 123 18.67 -10.93 -32.00
N ASN A 124 17.48 -10.42 -32.29
CA ASN A 124 17.25 -8.99 -32.47
C ASN A 124 16.53 -8.47 -31.23
N VAL A 125 17.22 -7.67 -30.44
CA VAL A 125 16.79 -7.18 -29.13
C VAL A 125 16.43 -5.70 -29.23
N THR A 126 15.26 -5.33 -28.73
CA THR A 126 14.81 -3.94 -28.61
C THR A 126 14.83 -3.50 -27.15
N LEU A 127 15.57 -2.46 -26.83
CA LEU A 127 15.68 -1.86 -25.50
C LEU A 127 14.75 -0.66 -25.34
N TYR A 128 13.88 -0.72 -24.33
CA TYR A 128 12.99 0.37 -23.94
C TYR A 128 13.60 1.18 -22.79
N PRO A 129 13.16 2.43 -22.57
CA PRO A 129 13.51 3.18 -21.36
C PRO A 129 13.23 2.35 -20.10
N SER A 130 14.06 2.50 -19.06
CA SER A 130 13.87 1.76 -17.80
C SER A 130 12.51 2.08 -17.18
N ALA A 131 11.71 1.04 -16.96
CA ALA A 131 10.37 1.16 -16.41
C ALA A 131 9.98 -0.10 -15.63
N GLU A 132 9.44 0.10 -14.42
CA GLU A 132 8.96 -1.00 -13.59
C GLU A 132 7.71 -0.64 -12.78
N PHE A 133 6.80 -1.61 -12.66
CA PHE A 133 5.67 -1.59 -11.74
C PHE A 133 5.93 -2.61 -10.63
N VAL A 134 5.82 -2.19 -9.37
CA VAL A 134 6.14 -3.04 -8.21
C VAL A 134 4.90 -3.23 -7.36
N PHE A 135 4.46 -4.47 -7.22
CA PHE A 135 3.27 -4.82 -6.46
C PHE A 135 3.61 -5.69 -5.27
N ILE A 136 2.85 -5.56 -4.19
CA ILE A 136 2.87 -6.47 -3.04
C ILE A 136 1.44 -6.87 -2.70
N THR A 137 1.24 -8.13 -2.30
CA THR A 137 -0.08 -8.64 -1.94
C THR A 137 -0.09 -9.15 -0.51
N GLY A 138 -1.16 -8.89 0.23
CA GLY A 138 -1.40 -9.50 1.53
C GLY A 138 -2.03 -10.90 1.45
N THR A 139 -2.20 -11.50 2.62
CA THR A 139 -2.95 -12.75 2.86
C THR A 139 -4.41 -12.45 3.21
N GLU A 140 -5.30 -13.43 3.06
CA GLU A 140 -6.66 -13.35 3.60
C GLU A 140 -6.67 -13.73 5.08
N TYR A 141 -6.33 -12.76 5.94
CA TYR A 141 -6.25 -12.99 7.38
C TYR A 141 -7.61 -13.29 8.02
N GLU A 142 -8.75 -13.00 7.36
CA GLU A 142 -10.09 -13.35 7.85
C GLU A 142 -10.50 -14.77 7.46
N GLY A 143 -9.71 -15.47 6.61
CA GLY A 143 -10.00 -16.83 6.17
C GLY A 143 -11.18 -16.95 5.21
N LYS A 144 -11.58 -15.86 4.54
CA LYS A 144 -12.74 -15.80 3.62
C LYS A 144 -12.45 -16.27 2.18
N GLY A 145 -11.21 -16.67 1.87
CA GLY A 145 -10.84 -17.23 0.56
C GLY A 145 -10.34 -16.22 -0.48
N THR A 146 -10.11 -14.95 -0.13
CA THR A 146 -9.67 -13.91 -1.07
C THR A 146 -8.18 -14.04 -1.41
N SER A 147 -7.82 -14.26 -2.67
CA SER A 147 -6.41 -14.17 -3.09
C SER A 147 -6.12 -12.78 -3.66
N PHE A 148 -5.47 -11.91 -2.87
CA PHE A 148 -5.10 -10.55 -3.31
C PHE A 148 -4.14 -10.56 -4.50
N ARG A 149 -3.34 -11.63 -4.63
CA ARG A 149 -2.48 -11.89 -5.79
C ARG A 149 -3.22 -11.87 -7.12
N ILE A 150 -4.45 -12.41 -7.16
CA ILE A 150 -5.24 -12.41 -8.40
C ILE A 150 -5.60 -10.98 -8.81
N PHE A 151 -5.90 -10.08 -7.87
CA PHE A 151 -6.18 -8.68 -8.21
C PHE A 151 -4.94 -7.95 -8.75
N ALA A 152 -3.77 -8.17 -8.15
CA ALA A 152 -2.52 -7.60 -8.65
C ALA A 152 -2.21 -8.07 -10.07
N GLN A 153 -2.41 -9.36 -10.36
CA GLN A 153 -2.23 -9.93 -11.69
C GLN A 153 -3.27 -9.39 -12.70
N ASN A 154 -4.53 -9.26 -12.30
CA ASN A 154 -5.57 -8.71 -13.17
C ASN A 154 -5.35 -7.21 -13.45
N TYR A 155 -4.85 -6.46 -12.47
CA TYR A 155 -4.46 -5.06 -12.65
C TYR A 155 -3.30 -4.93 -13.63
N ARG A 156 -2.25 -5.75 -13.46
CA ARG A 156 -1.13 -5.87 -14.40
C ARG A 156 -1.62 -6.16 -15.83
N ASP A 157 -2.53 -7.12 -15.98
CA ASP A 157 -3.08 -7.49 -17.28
C ASP A 157 -3.93 -6.35 -17.88
N GLY A 158 -4.63 -5.58 -17.04
CA GLY A 158 -5.35 -4.36 -17.40
C GLY A 158 -4.43 -3.27 -17.94
N LEU A 159 -3.35 -2.94 -17.22
CA LEU A 159 -2.36 -1.95 -17.63
C LEU A 159 -1.76 -2.27 -19.02
N ARG A 160 -1.54 -3.56 -19.31
CA ARG A 160 -1.09 -3.99 -20.63
C ARG A 160 -2.17 -3.80 -21.71
N LYS A 161 -3.42 -4.18 -21.42
CA LYS A 161 -4.56 -4.03 -22.36
C LYS A 161 -4.81 -2.56 -22.70
N GLU A 162 -4.63 -1.67 -21.73
CA GLU A 162 -4.74 -0.22 -21.90
C GLU A 162 -3.50 0.41 -22.56
N LYS A 163 -2.49 -0.39 -22.90
CA LYS A 163 -1.21 0.03 -23.52
C LYS A 163 -0.43 1.04 -22.69
N THR A 164 -0.59 0.99 -21.37
CA THR A 164 0.20 1.78 -20.41
C THR A 164 1.60 1.19 -20.22
N LEU A 165 1.77 -0.10 -20.53
CA LEU A 165 3.04 -0.81 -20.46
C LEU A 165 3.64 -0.97 -21.86
N ASP A 166 4.88 -0.55 -22.04
CA ASP A 166 5.65 -0.89 -23.24
C ASP A 166 6.17 -2.34 -23.16
N ALA A 167 6.77 -2.83 -24.26
CA ALA A 167 7.22 -4.22 -24.35
C ALA A 167 8.38 -4.55 -23.40
N GLY A 168 9.15 -3.55 -22.94
CA GLY A 168 10.28 -3.73 -22.03
C GLY A 168 9.95 -3.45 -20.56
N THR A 169 8.74 -2.99 -20.24
CA THR A 169 8.34 -2.67 -18.87
C THR A 169 8.31 -3.93 -18.01
N ALA A 170 9.03 -3.90 -16.89
CA ALA A 170 9.01 -4.99 -15.92
C ALA A 170 7.83 -4.85 -14.95
N VAL A 171 7.31 -5.97 -14.48
CA VAL A 171 6.35 -6.01 -13.38
C VAL A 171 6.84 -6.98 -12.34
N THR A 172 7.15 -6.46 -11.15
CA THR A 172 7.61 -7.24 -10.00
C THR A 172 6.49 -7.39 -8.99
N LEU A 173 6.22 -8.62 -8.56
CA LEU A 173 5.17 -8.96 -7.62
C LEU A 173 5.74 -9.70 -6.41
N PHE A 174 5.61 -9.07 -5.25
CA PHE A 174 5.82 -9.67 -3.94
C PHE A 174 4.53 -10.34 -3.49
N SER A 175 4.60 -11.61 -3.11
CA SER A 175 3.43 -12.39 -2.76
C SER A 175 3.67 -13.17 -1.47
N THR A 176 2.88 -12.85 -0.45
CA THR A 176 2.87 -13.54 0.85
C THR A 176 2.48 -15.01 0.70
N ASP A 177 1.49 -15.30 -0.15
CA ASP A 177 0.97 -16.66 -0.38
C ASP A 177 2.00 -17.58 -1.06
N SER A 178 3.02 -17.02 -1.71
CA SER A 178 4.05 -17.78 -2.44
C SER A 178 5.46 -17.56 -1.91
N ARG A 179 5.61 -16.77 -0.84
CA ARG A 179 6.88 -16.36 -0.23
C ARG A 179 7.92 -15.95 -1.26
N SER A 180 7.50 -15.18 -2.25
CA SER A 180 8.34 -14.86 -3.41
C SER A 180 8.20 -13.41 -3.85
N ARG A 181 9.27 -12.95 -4.50
CA ARG A 181 9.27 -11.79 -5.39
C ARG A 181 9.51 -12.31 -6.80
N GLU A 182 8.54 -12.14 -7.68
CA GLU A 182 8.58 -12.61 -9.07
C GLU A 182 8.59 -11.41 -10.01
N THR A 183 9.49 -11.41 -10.99
CA THR A 183 9.56 -10.36 -12.01
C THR A 183 9.19 -10.95 -13.36
N CYS A 184 8.23 -10.30 -14.02
CA CYS A 184 7.77 -10.69 -15.35
C CYS A 184 7.91 -9.53 -16.35
N VAL A 185 8.03 -9.88 -17.63
CA VAL A 185 7.98 -8.94 -18.76
C VAL A 185 6.92 -9.40 -19.77
N PRO A 186 6.40 -8.50 -20.62
CA PRO A 186 5.53 -8.88 -21.72
C PRO A 186 6.19 -9.91 -22.64
N ALA A 187 5.47 -10.97 -22.97
CA ALA A 187 5.84 -11.96 -23.98
C ALA A 187 5.09 -11.71 -25.30
N VAL A 188 5.64 -12.23 -26.40
CA VAL A 188 4.95 -12.35 -27.68
C VAL A 188 3.64 -13.13 -27.48
N GLY A 189 2.56 -12.68 -28.14
CA GLY A 189 1.25 -13.33 -28.06
C GLY A 189 0.35 -12.87 -26.89
N GLY A 190 0.73 -11.83 -26.14
CA GLY A 190 -0.15 -11.24 -25.12
C GLY A 190 0.01 -11.80 -23.71
N GLU A 191 0.91 -12.76 -23.51
CA GLU A 191 1.16 -13.42 -22.23
C GLU A 191 2.38 -12.88 -21.48
N TRP A 192 2.66 -13.37 -20.27
CA TRP A 192 3.79 -12.92 -19.45
C TRP A 192 4.93 -13.93 -19.44
N LEU A 193 6.16 -13.43 -19.48
CA LEU A 193 7.37 -14.22 -19.31
C LEU A 193 7.98 -13.89 -17.95
N GLU A 194 8.08 -14.89 -17.08
CA GLU A 194 8.85 -14.79 -15.83
C GLU A 194 10.35 -14.74 -16.15
N VAL A 195 11.03 -13.73 -15.64
CA VAL A 195 12.46 -13.46 -15.90
C VAL A 195 13.31 -13.46 -14.65
N GLY A 196 12.69 -13.46 -13.47
CA GLY A 196 13.39 -13.57 -12.19
C GLY A 196 12.45 -13.99 -11.07
N VAL A 197 12.96 -14.82 -10.16
CA VAL A 197 12.26 -15.20 -8.94
C VAL A 197 13.24 -15.20 -7.78
N PHE A 198 12.88 -14.48 -6.73
CA PHE A 198 13.52 -14.56 -5.43
C PHE A 198 12.56 -15.24 -4.45
N ARG A 199 13.07 -16.20 -3.67
CA ARG A 199 12.30 -16.94 -2.67
C ARG A 199 12.76 -16.52 -1.28
N PHE A 200 11.82 -16.02 -0.47
CA PHE A 200 12.08 -15.67 0.92
C PHE A 200 12.08 -16.92 1.81
N GLY A 201 11.26 -17.91 1.47
CA GLY A 201 11.19 -19.17 2.21
C GLY A 201 10.37 -20.22 1.47
N ASP A 202 10.25 -21.39 2.08
CA ASP A 202 9.44 -22.48 1.54
C ASP A 202 7.95 -22.14 1.65
N ALA A 203 7.23 -22.20 0.52
CA ALA A 203 5.78 -21.97 0.46
C ALA A 203 4.97 -23.28 0.45
N THR A 204 5.61 -24.43 0.61
CA THR A 204 4.95 -25.73 0.66
C THR A 204 3.86 -25.76 1.74
N GLY A 205 2.64 -26.13 1.34
CA GLY A 205 1.47 -26.17 2.23
C GLY A 205 0.73 -24.84 2.39
N ILE A 206 1.25 -23.72 1.87
CA ILE A 206 0.51 -22.46 1.81
C ILE A 206 -0.48 -22.54 0.66
N LYS A 207 -1.76 -22.34 0.97
CA LYS A 207 -2.84 -22.28 -0.02
C LYS A 207 -3.18 -20.81 -0.28
N ALA A 208 -3.08 -20.38 -1.53
CA ALA A 208 -3.44 -19.04 -1.94
C ALA A 208 -4.86 -18.64 -1.47
N GLY A 209 -4.99 -17.41 -0.96
CA GLY A 209 -6.22 -16.89 -0.39
C GLY A 209 -6.66 -17.54 0.93
N SER A 210 -5.79 -18.32 1.58
CA SER A 210 -6.05 -18.88 2.91
C SER A 210 -5.28 -18.10 3.98
N LYS A 211 -5.82 -18.10 5.20
CA LYS A 211 -5.12 -17.53 6.35
C LYS A 211 -3.88 -18.36 6.69
N HIS A 212 -2.75 -17.69 6.87
CA HIS A 212 -1.58 -18.26 7.52
C HIS A 212 -0.84 -17.19 8.33
N SER A 213 -0.09 -17.63 9.35
CA SER A 213 0.76 -16.72 10.13
C SER A 213 2.05 -16.42 9.37
N PRO A 214 2.63 -15.22 9.55
CA PRO A 214 3.96 -14.93 9.01
C PRO A 214 5.04 -15.70 9.79
N VAL A 215 6.11 -16.04 9.09
CA VAL A 215 7.32 -16.65 9.63
C VAL A 215 8.49 -15.67 9.43
N PRO A 216 9.05 -15.12 10.53
CA PRO A 216 10.24 -14.27 10.49
C PRO A 216 11.36 -14.85 9.62
N GLY A 217 11.91 -14.00 8.75
CA GLY A 217 12.97 -14.38 7.80
C GLY A 217 12.54 -15.25 6.62
N SER A 218 11.30 -15.75 6.58
CA SER A 218 10.79 -16.62 5.49
C SER A 218 9.63 -16.01 4.72
N ASP A 219 8.88 -15.08 5.32
CA ASP A 219 7.75 -14.42 4.69
C ASP A 219 8.09 -13.02 4.15
N VAL A 220 7.30 -12.60 3.16
CA VAL A 220 7.35 -11.25 2.61
C VAL A 220 6.81 -10.25 3.64
N SER A 221 7.51 -9.15 3.91
CA SER A 221 7.04 -8.04 4.73
C SER A 221 7.03 -6.76 3.90
N VAL A 222 6.28 -5.74 4.34
CA VAL A 222 6.32 -4.40 3.72
C VAL A 222 7.75 -3.84 3.69
N VAL A 223 8.59 -4.19 4.67
CA VAL A 223 9.98 -3.71 4.70
C VAL A 223 10.82 -4.29 3.56
N HIS A 224 10.50 -5.49 3.08
CA HIS A 224 11.16 -6.07 1.90
C HIS A 224 10.81 -5.29 0.63
N LEU A 225 9.58 -4.77 0.51
CA LEU A 225 9.22 -3.86 -0.56
C LEU A 225 10.03 -2.55 -0.46
N TYR A 226 10.09 -1.94 0.72
CA TYR A 226 10.84 -0.69 0.91
C TYR A 226 12.34 -0.85 0.63
N GLN A 227 12.94 -1.96 1.10
CA GLN A 227 14.34 -2.27 0.83
C GLN A 227 14.58 -2.43 -0.67
N TYR A 228 13.74 -3.23 -1.35
CA TYR A 228 13.85 -3.43 -2.79
C TYR A 228 13.72 -2.13 -3.58
N LEU A 229 12.79 -1.26 -3.20
CA LEU A 229 12.67 0.06 -3.81
C LEU A 229 13.93 0.90 -3.53
N SER A 230 14.46 0.90 -2.31
CA SER A 230 15.73 1.59 -2.02
C SER A 230 16.89 1.06 -2.85
N ASP A 231 16.99 -0.25 -3.04
CA ASP A 231 18.04 -0.86 -3.86
C ASP A 231 17.91 -0.44 -5.34
N ILE A 232 16.67 -0.37 -5.86
CA ILE A 232 16.40 0.22 -7.17
C ILE A 232 16.81 1.68 -7.20
N GLY A 233 16.43 2.47 -6.19
CA GLY A 233 16.76 3.90 -6.14
C GLY A 233 18.25 4.18 -6.10
N ALA A 234 19.04 3.27 -5.51
CA ALA A 234 20.50 3.37 -5.54
C ALA A 234 21.08 2.98 -6.90
N ALA A 235 20.51 1.96 -7.57
CA ALA A 235 21.08 1.37 -8.78
C ALA A 235 20.58 2.00 -10.10
N ASP A 236 19.30 2.37 -10.16
CA ASP A 236 18.59 2.88 -11.35
C ASP A 236 17.46 3.86 -10.93
N PRO A 237 17.82 5.09 -10.48
CA PRO A 237 16.85 6.09 -10.04
C PRO A 237 15.79 6.41 -11.12
N GLY A 238 14.54 6.64 -10.70
CA GLY A 238 13.46 7.05 -11.59
C GLY A 238 12.79 5.91 -12.37
N ARG A 239 13.21 4.67 -12.16
CA ARG A 239 12.71 3.47 -12.86
C ARG A 239 11.26 3.12 -12.51
N VAL A 240 10.85 3.25 -11.24
CA VAL A 240 9.56 2.74 -10.77
C VAL A 240 8.43 3.70 -11.15
N LYS A 241 7.52 3.24 -12.01
CA LYS A 241 6.35 4.00 -12.48
C LYS A 241 5.19 3.89 -11.51
N GLU A 242 5.05 2.77 -10.84
CA GLU A 242 3.99 2.57 -9.86
C GLU A 242 4.37 1.58 -8.76
N VAL A 243 3.90 1.84 -7.54
CA VAL A 243 3.85 0.86 -6.46
C VAL A 243 2.40 0.56 -6.11
N GLY A 244 2.04 -0.72 -6.04
CA GLY A 244 0.67 -1.15 -5.69
C GLY A 244 0.65 -2.10 -4.50
N ILE A 245 -0.13 -1.80 -3.47
CA ILE A 245 -0.31 -2.66 -2.29
C ILE A 245 -1.73 -3.24 -2.31
N PHE A 246 -1.87 -4.53 -2.60
CA PHE A 246 -3.13 -5.25 -2.71
C PHE A 246 -3.43 -6.03 -1.44
N SER A 247 -4.31 -5.48 -0.60
CA SER A 247 -4.60 -6.11 0.69
C SER A 247 -5.88 -5.56 1.32
N HIS A 248 -6.30 -6.16 2.42
CA HIS A 248 -7.08 -5.40 3.39
C HIS A 248 -6.29 -4.17 3.85
N SER A 249 -6.98 -3.13 4.29
CA SER A 249 -6.32 -1.92 4.77
C SER A 249 -7.23 -1.19 5.76
N TRP A 250 -6.62 -0.34 6.57
CA TRP A 250 -7.29 0.58 7.47
C TRP A 250 -6.55 1.92 7.42
N PRO A 251 -7.04 2.98 8.10
CA PRO A 251 -6.36 4.27 8.05
C PRO A 251 -4.87 4.22 8.39
N GLY A 252 -4.45 3.36 9.33
CA GLY A 252 -3.04 3.23 9.73
C GLY A 252 -2.15 2.43 8.77
N GLY A 253 -2.73 1.76 7.76
CA GLY A 253 -1.97 1.17 6.67
C GLY A 253 -2.54 -0.14 6.10
N PRO A 254 -1.99 -0.58 4.96
CA PRO A 254 -2.26 -1.90 4.42
C PRO A 254 -1.87 -3.04 5.37
N ILE A 255 -2.65 -4.12 5.33
CA ILE A 255 -2.55 -5.30 6.21
C ILE A 255 -2.15 -6.52 5.38
N LEU A 256 -0.90 -6.96 5.50
CA LEU A 256 -0.39 -8.14 4.80
C LEU A 256 -0.70 -9.44 5.56
N PHE A 257 -0.48 -9.45 6.87
CA PHE A 257 -0.69 -10.61 7.75
C PHE A 257 -1.58 -10.33 8.94
N ASN A 258 -1.88 -9.06 9.20
CA ASN A 258 -2.58 -8.62 10.40
C ASN A 258 -1.76 -8.80 11.68
N THR A 259 -0.46 -8.54 11.56
CA THR A 259 0.44 -8.40 12.70
C THR A 259 0.17 -7.07 13.41
N ALA A 260 0.63 -6.95 14.65
CA ALA A 260 0.50 -5.72 15.43
C ALA A 260 1.90 -5.14 15.65
N ASP A 261 2.03 -3.83 15.47
CA ASP A 261 3.19 -3.12 15.97
C ASP A 261 3.04 -2.95 17.49
N THR A 262 3.90 -3.62 18.26
CA THR A 262 3.84 -3.59 19.73
C THR A 262 4.75 -2.54 20.35
N SER A 263 5.53 -1.83 19.52
CA SER A 263 6.47 -0.83 20.02
C SER A 263 5.75 0.45 20.47
N THR A 264 6.23 1.04 21.55
CA THR A 264 5.64 2.23 22.20
C THR A 264 6.22 3.55 21.71
N GLY A 265 7.22 3.50 20.83
CA GLY A 265 7.96 4.65 20.31
C GLY A 265 7.84 4.83 18.79
N PRO A 266 8.61 5.77 18.22
CA PRO A 266 8.60 6.03 16.79
C PRO A 266 9.29 4.93 15.98
N ALA A 267 10.15 4.12 16.61
CA ALA A 267 10.77 2.97 15.94
C ALA A 267 9.71 1.95 15.55
N ARG A 268 9.89 1.30 14.40
CA ARG A 268 9.06 0.19 13.94
C ARG A 268 9.33 -1.07 14.75
N ASP A 269 8.30 -1.86 15.01
CA ASP A 269 8.45 -3.22 15.53
C ASP A 269 9.04 -4.15 14.43
N PRO A 270 10.21 -4.77 14.65
CA PRO A 270 10.83 -5.65 13.65
C PRO A 270 9.99 -6.89 13.32
N ASP A 271 9.08 -7.30 14.20
CA ASP A 271 8.19 -8.44 14.01
C ASP A 271 6.86 -8.06 13.34
N ASP A 272 6.66 -6.77 13.02
CA ASP A 272 5.49 -6.33 12.25
C ASP A 272 5.74 -6.48 10.76
N PHE A 273 4.83 -7.18 10.06
CA PHE A 273 4.90 -7.43 8.62
C PHE A 273 4.06 -6.43 7.82
N ASP A 274 3.15 -5.72 8.49
CA ASP A 274 2.18 -4.83 7.86
C ASP A 274 2.73 -3.41 7.69
N ALA A 275 2.15 -2.65 6.77
CA ALA A 275 2.49 -1.24 6.58
C ALA A 275 1.96 -0.37 7.73
N ARG A 276 2.75 0.64 8.13
CA ARG A 276 2.41 1.60 9.19
C ARG A 276 2.72 3.02 8.78
N GLU A 277 1.91 3.97 9.27
CA GLU A 277 2.17 5.40 9.08
C GLU A 277 3.60 5.81 9.47
N LYS A 278 4.07 5.30 10.62
CA LYS A 278 5.41 5.62 11.15
C LYS A 278 6.56 5.02 10.35
N ASP A 279 6.31 4.17 9.34
CA ASP A 279 7.38 3.69 8.45
C ASP A 279 8.14 4.88 7.84
N PHE A 280 7.46 5.99 7.61
CA PHE A 280 8.05 7.18 7.01
C PHE A 280 8.66 8.16 8.02
N ASP A 281 8.65 7.82 9.31
CA ASP A 281 9.32 8.61 10.34
C ASP A 281 10.84 8.61 10.15
N PRO A 282 11.55 9.68 10.54
CA PRO A 282 12.99 9.78 10.37
C PRO A 282 13.79 8.59 10.91
N VAL A 283 13.36 8.00 12.04
CA VAL A 283 14.05 6.86 12.67
C VAL A 283 13.95 5.57 11.86
N ASN A 284 12.90 5.40 11.04
CA ASN A 284 12.67 4.18 10.27
C ASN A 284 13.19 4.31 8.83
N ARG A 285 12.98 5.48 8.21
CA ARG A 285 13.34 5.70 6.80
C ARG A 285 14.84 5.70 6.51
N VAL A 286 15.69 5.86 7.53
CA VAL A 286 17.15 5.70 7.40
C VAL A 286 17.55 4.30 6.91
N ASN A 287 16.68 3.31 7.10
CA ASN A 287 16.90 1.94 6.63
C ASN A 287 16.68 1.79 5.10
N TRP A 288 16.05 2.79 4.45
CA TRP A 288 15.78 2.79 3.00
C TRP A 288 16.04 4.20 2.41
N PRO A 289 17.30 4.67 2.45
CA PRO A 289 17.64 6.06 2.14
C PRO A 289 17.31 6.46 0.70
N HIS A 290 17.27 5.52 -0.23
CA HIS A 290 17.05 5.75 -1.66
C HIS A 290 15.64 5.39 -2.13
N LEU A 291 14.71 5.12 -1.21
CA LEU A 291 13.36 4.69 -1.57
C LEU A 291 12.66 5.70 -2.50
N LYS A 292 12.81 7.00 -2.26
CA LYS A 292 12.24 8.04 -3.13
C LYS A 292 12.90 8.07 -4.49
N ASP A 293 14.21 7.87 -4.53
CA ASP A 293 15.02 7.95 -5.75
C ASP A 293 14.59 6.88 -6.76
N ALA A 294 14.05 5.75 -6.29
CA ALA A 294 13.51 4.68 -7.13
C ALA A 294 12.37 5.14 -8.04
N MET A 295 11.58 6.12 -7.59
CA MET A 295 10.33 6.51 -8.22
C MET A 295 10.56 7.46 -9.39
N SER A 296 9.90 7.19 -10.50
CA SER A 296 9.79 8.12 -11.63
C SER A 296 9.21 9.46 -11.17
N PRO A 297 9.60 10.60 -11.77
CA PRO A 297 9.00 11.91 -11.45
C PRO A 297 7.48 11.96 -11.62
N THR A 298 6.94 11.11 -12.50
CA THR A 298 5.50 10.92 -12.76
C THR A 298 4.94 9.66 -12.10
N GLY A 299 5.70 9.03 -11.19
CA GLY A 299 5.31 7.78 -10.56
C GLY A 299 4.23 7.99 -9.49
N SER A 300 3.54 6.92 -9.14
CA SER A 300 2.48 6.95 -8.13
C SER A 300 2.47 5.71 -7.24
N TRP A 301 1.81 5.81 -6.09
CA TRP A 301 1.52 4.68 -5.21
C TRP A 301 0.02 4.46 -5.11
N HIS A 302 -0.41 3.21 -5.12
CA HIS A 302 -1.80 2.81 -4.94
C HIS A 302 -1.93 1.85 -3.76
N VAL A 303 -2.72 2.24 -2.76
CA VAL A 303 -3.13 1.38 -1.66
C VAL A 303 -4.50 0.81 -1.99
N TRP A 304 -4.48 -0.37 -2.59
CA TRP A 304 -5.64 -1.15 -2.99
C TRP A 304 -6.20 -1.85 -1.76
N GLY A 305 -7.02 -1.12 -1.00
CA GLY A 305 -7.62 -1.62 0.22
C GLY A 305 -8.61 -0.63 0.82
N CYS A 306 -9.23 -1.02 1.93
CA CYS A 306 -10.17 -0.18 2.64
C CYS A 306 -9.46 1.00 3.35
N SER A 307 -10.20 2.08 3.56
CA SER A 307 -9.95 3.06 4.64
C SER A 307 -11.19 3.08 5.55
N ALA A 308 -11.77 1.90 5.74
CA ALA A 308 -13.07 1.71 6.34
C ALA A 308 -12.96 1.79 7.85
N THR A 309 -13.51 2.87 8.42
CA THR A 309 -13.90 2.89 9.82
C THR A 309 -15.38 3.25 9.87
N THR A 310 -16.17 2.41 10.55
CA THR A 310 -17.62 2.63 10.68
C THR A 310 -17.91 4.00 11.27
N HIS A 311 -17.06 4.48 12.18
CA HIS A 311 -17.21 5.78 12.79
C HIS A 311 -16.95 6.94 11.80
N TYR A 312 -15.91 6.88 10.95
CA TYR A 312 -15.69 7.95 9.95
C TYR A 312 -16.82 7.98 8.93
N MET A 313 -17.30 6.81 8.51
CA MET A 313 -18.46 6.70 7.63
C MET A 313 -19.69 7.37 8.25
N ASN A 314 -19.99 7.09 9.52
CA ASN A 314 -21.14 7.67 10.20
C ASN A 314 -20.97 9.19 10.42
N LEU A 315 -19.77 9.66 10.80
CA LEU A 315 -19.48 11.10 10.93
C LEU A 315 -19.77 11.84 9.64
N VAL A 316 -19.25 11.35 8.51
CA VAL A 316 -19.44 11.96 7.20
C VAL A 316 -20.90 11.92 6.75
N ARG A 317 -21.59 10.79 6.95
CA ARG A 317 -23.01 10.65 6.60
C ARG A 317 -23.90 11.60 7.40
N GLU A 318 -23.68 11.71 8.71
CA GLU A 318 -24.45 12.62 9.54
C GLU A 318 -24.13 14.09 9.23
N ALA A 319 -22.86 14.43 8.99
CA ALA A 319 -22.49 15.77 8.54
C ALA A 319 -23.15 16.14 7.21
N TYR A 320 -23.25 15.20 6.26
CA TYR A 320 -23.93 15.43 4.99
C TYR A 320 -25.45 15.66 5.15
N LYS A 321 -26.10 14.90 6.05
CA LYS A 321 -27.54 15.08 6.36
C LYS A 321 -27.82 16.48 6.91
N HIS A 322 -26.91 17.02 7.72
CA HIS A 322 -27.08 18.33 8.35
C HIS A 322 -26.59 19.51 7.51
N LYS A 323 -26.33 19.32 6.21
CA LYS A 323 -25.75 20.37 5.34
C LYS A 323 -26.57 21.65 5.26
N ALA A 324 -27.88 21.57 5.40
CA ALA A 324 -28.78 22.73 5.36
C ALA A 324 -28.84 23.49 6.71
N ALA A 325 -28.33 22.90 7.79
CA ALA A 325 -28.48 23.45 9.15
C ALA A 325 -27.37 24.42 9.56
N GLY A 326 -26.33 24.61 8.73
CA GLY A 326 -25.16 25.42 9.05
C GLY A 326 -23.92 24.59 9.43
N GLU A 327 -22.80 25.26 9.65
CA GLU A 327 -21.50 24.65 9.97
C GLU A 327 -21.31 24.37 11.47
N ASP A 328 -22.00 25.14 12.31
CA ASP A 328 -21.94 25.20 13.77
C ASP A 328 -23.07 24.44 14.47
N GLN A 329 -24.10 24.02 13.74
CA GLN A 329 -25.19 23.23 14.30
C GLN A 329 -24.68 21.88 14.81
N HIS A 330 -24.97 21.59 16.08
CA HIS A 330 -24.62 20.33 16.72
C HIS A 330 -25.58 19.20 16.31
N PHE A 331 -25.03 18.03 16.05
CA PHE A 331 -25.75 16.77 15.83
C PHE A 331 -25.06 15.61 16.53
N LEU A 332 -25.79 14.51 16.71
CA LEU A 332 -25.30 13.31 17.36
C LEU A 332 -24.93 12.25 16.31
N VAL A 333 -23.76 11.64 16.49
CA VAL A 333 -23.28 10.51 15.70
C VAL A 333 -23.13 9.31 16.62
N ASN A 334 -23.92 8.27 16.34
CA ASN A 334 -23.84 7.01 17.05
C ASN A 334 -23.12 5.96 16.19
N THR A 335 -22.23 5.20 16.81
CA THR A 335 -21.51 4.10 16.16
C THR A 335 -21.42 2.93 17.11
N THR A 336 -21.70 1.73 16.62
CA THR A 336 -21.40 0.47 17.31
C THR A 336 -20.37 -0.28 16.48
N TYR A 337 -19.32 -0.78 17.12
CA TYR A 337 -18.37 -1.70 16.52
C TYR A 337 -18.32 -3.01 17.29
N MET A 338 -18.01 -4.08 16.56
CA MET A 338 -17.60 -5.36 17.13
C MET A 338 -16.17 -5.62 16.72
N ASN A 339 -15.31 -5.92 17.69
CA ASN A 339 -13.94 -6.33 17.46
C ASN A 339 -13.87 -7.85 17.44
N HIS A 340 -13.81 -8.41 16.24
CA HIS A 340 -13.72 -9.85 16.01
C HIS A 340 -12.32 -10.43 16.27
N ARG A 341 -11.32 -9.60 16.61
CA ARG A 341 -9.92 -10.05 16.80
C ARG A 341 -9.65 -10.65 18.17
N VAL A 342 -10.50 -10.36 19.16
CA VAL A 342 -10.30 -10.84 20.53
C VAL A 342 -11.55 -11.61 20.94
N PRO A 343 -11.47 -12.94 21.05
CA PRO A 343 -12.50 -13.72 21.73
C PRO A 343 -12.37 -13.55 23.26
N PRO A 344 -13.49 -13.42 24.00
CA PRO A 344 -14.83 -13.14 23.52
C PRO A 344 -14.95 -11.74 22.89
N GLU A 345 -15.77 -11.63 21.84
CA GLU A 345 -15.89 -10.42 21.02
C GLU A 345 -16.07 -9.17 21.87
N LYS A 346 -15.24 -8.15 21.61
CA LYS A 346 -15.35 -6.87 22.29
C LYS A 346 -16.25 -5.93 21.50
N THR A 347 -17.35 -5.52 22.08
CA THR A 347 -18.20 -4.46 21.50
C THR A 347 -17.77 -3.11 22.03
N ARG A 348 -17.79 -2.06 21.19
CA ARG A 348 -17.83 -0.69 21.70
C ARG A 348 -18.82 0.19 20.98
N THR A 349 -19.44 1.04 21.78
CA THR A 349 -20.35 2.07 21.33
C THR A 349 -19.66 3.43 21.44
N ILE A 350 -19.98 4.32 20.51
CA ILE A 350 -19.52 5.70 20.47
C ILE A 350 -20.75 6.57 20.26
N ALA A 351 -20.94 7.55 21.13
CA ALA A 351 -21.89 8.64 20.97
C ALA A 351 -21.09 9.94 20.91
N GLU A 352 -21.05 10.59 19.75
CA GLU A 352 -20.31 11.83 19.53
C GLU A 352 -21.26 12.97 19.17
N ARG A 353 -21.27 14.04 19.98
CA ARG A 353 -21.95 15.29 19.65
C ARG A 353 -20.95 16.23 19.00
N THR A 354 -21.17 16.57 17.73
CA THR A 354 -20.22 17.31 16.91
C THR A 354 -20.92 18.25 15.93
N THR A 355 -20.14 18.98 15.13
CA THR A 355 -20.62 19.91 14.11
C THR A 355 -20.03 19.57 12.74
N ARG A 356 -20.58 20.13 11.67
CA ARG A 356 -20.06 19.89 10.31
C ARG A 356 -18.65 20.42 10.16
N GLN A 357 -18.38 21.60 10.72
CA GLN A 357 -17.04 22.20 10.71
C GLN A 357 -15.99 21.29 11.39
N ARG A 358 -16.34 20.65 12.52
CA ARG A 358 -15.45 19.70 13.21
C ARG A 358 -15.22 18.44 12.38
N VAL A 359 -16.27 17.87 11.78
CA VAL A 359 -16.12 16.70 10.90
C VAL A 359 -15.25 17.04 9.68
N ARG A 360 -15.42 18.23 9.09
CA ARG A 360 -14.59 18.70 7.98
C ARG A 360 -13.12 18.81 8.37
N ALA A 361 -12.81 19.49 9.48
CA ALA A 361 -11.44 19.61 9.99
C ALA A 361 -10.82 18.26 10.34
N PHE A 362 -11.60 17.36 10.95
CA PHE A 362 -11.14 16.03 11.29
C PHE A 362 -10.84 15.17 10.03
N MET A 363 -11.70 15.19 9.01
CA MET A 363 -11.45 14.44 7.78
C MET A 363 -10.33 15.06 6.93
N ASP A 364 -10.20 16.39 6.92
CA ASP A 364 -9.05 17.10 6.34
C ASP A 364 -7.74 16.62 6.98
N THR A 365 -7.72 16.49 8.31
CA THR A 365 -6.55 15.97 9.02
C THR A 365 -6.18 14.58 8.52
N ARG A 366 -7.16 13.69 8.26
CA ARG A 366 -6.89 12.32 7.74
C ARG A 366 -6.27 12.29 6.35
N PHE A 367 -6.50 13.30 5.52
CA PHE A 367 -5.83 13.44 4.23
C PHE A 367 -4.41 14.01 4.35
N ARG A 368 -4.09 14.72 5.45
CA ARG A 368 -2.78 15.36 5.67
C ARG A 368 -1.85 14.57 6.59
N SER A 369 -2.41 13.81 7.52
CA SER A 369 -1.69 13.10 8.58
C SER A 369 -2.55 12.02 9.23
N ASN A 370 -1.97 11.26 10.16
CA ASN A 370 -2.66 10.23 10.93
C ASN A 370 -3.29 9.12 10.06
N THR A 371 -2.75 8.95 8.85
CA THR A 371 -3.03 7.85 7.93
C THR A 371 -1.78 7.48 7.16
N TYR A 372 -1.67 6.20 6.80
CA TYR A 372 -0.56 5.70 6.00
C TYR A 372 -0.43 6.43 4.65
N MET A 373 -1.54 6.60 3.94
CA MET A 373 -1.54 7.25 2.62
C MET A 373 -1.06 8.71 2.71
N ALA A 374 -1.45 9.43 3.77
CA ALA A 374 -0.97 10.80 3.97
C ALA A 374 0.52 10.86 4.32
N ALA A 375 1.02 9.95 5.17
CA ALA A 375 2.44 9.88 5.50
C ALA A 375 3.29 9.47 4.28
N ALA A 376 2.83 8.50 3.49
CA ALA A 376 3.47 8.12 2.23
C ALA A 376 3.52 9.28 1.25
N ALA A 377 2.39 9.99 1.04
CA ALA A 377 2.33 11.15 0.13
C ALA A 377 3.28 12.27 0.57
N SER A 378 3.28 12.59 1.86
CA SER A 378 4.13 13.62 2.45
C SER A 378 5.61 13.25 2.32
N TYR A 379 5.97 12.01 2.64
CA TYR A 379 7.35 11.56 2.52
C TYR A 379 7.80 11.52 1.06
N LEU A 380 7.11 10.77 0.21
CA LEU A 380 7.53 10.53 -1.17
C LEU A 380 7.48 11.80 -2.03
N GLY A 381 6.57 12.73 -1.73
CA GLY A 381 6.33 13.89 -2.58
C GLY A 381 5.72 13.49 -3.93
N LEU A 382 4.97 12.38 -3.96
CA LEU A 382 4.36 11.77 -5.14
C LEU A 382 2.86 11.54 -4.92
N ASP A 383 2.15 11.25 -6.00
CA ASP A 383 0.73 10.91 -5.92
C ASP A 383 0.55 9.58 -5.21
N VAL A 384 -0.29 9.58 -4.18
CA VAL A 384 -0.67 8.38 -3.43
C VAL A 384 -2.18 8.26 -3.44
N PHE A 385 -2.66 7.19 -4.05
CA PHE A 385 -4.07 6.88 -4.19
C PHE A 385 -4.51 5.89 -3.13
N GLY A 386 -5.65 6.14 -2.52
CA GLY A 386 -6.24 5.23 -1.55
C GLY A 386 -7.71 5.54 -1.32
N ALA A 387 -8.40 4.65 -0.59
CA ALA A 387 -9.80 4.86 -0.28
C ALA A 387 -9.97 6.10 0.62
N PRO A 388 -11.02 6.93 0.43
CA PRO A 388 -11.28 8.03 1.33
C PRO A 388 -11.71 7.51 2.72
N PRO A 389 -11.51 8.31 3.79
CA PRO A 389 -11.87 7.91 5.16
C PRO A 389 -13.33 7.46 5.28
N GLY A 390 -13.54 6.28 5.87
CA GLY A 390 -14.88 5.69 6.05
C GLY A 390 -15.38 4.88 4.86
N VAL A 391 -14.54 4.58 3.88
CA VAL A 391 -14.91 3.84 2.67
C VAL A 391 -14.17 2.52 2.57
N GLY A 392 -14.92 1.45 2.31
CA GLY A 392 -14.40 0.12 2.04
C GLY A 392 -14.15 -0.13 0.57
N SER A 393 -13.29 -1.12 0.30
CA SER A 393 -13.04 -1.66 -1.03
C SER A 393 -13.93 -2.87 -1.28
N ASN A 394 -14.36 -3.03 -2.51
CA ASN A 394 -15.05 -4.19 -3.06
C ASN A 394 -14.07 -5.03 -3.88
N PHE A 395 -14.45 -6.27 -4.16
CA PHE A 395 -13.67 -7.23 -4.93
C PHE A 395 -14.42 -7.58 -6.22
N GLY A 396 -13.76 -7.45 -7.37
CA GLY A 396 -14.28 -7.80 -8.69
C GLY A 396 -13.19 -8.46 -9.53
N VAL A 397 -13.05 -8.06 -10.80
CA VAL A 397 -11.86 -8.41 -11.60
C VAL A 397 -10.59 -7.83 -10.95
N THR A 398 -10.71 -6.63 -10.38
CA THR A 398 -9.69 -6.00 -9.54
C THR A 398 -10.34 -5.52 -8.24
N MET A 399 -9.55 -4.93 -7.35
CA MET A 399 -10.05 -4.16 -6.21
C MET A 399 -10.56 -2.81 -6.68
N TYR A 400 -11.73 -2.40 -6.19
CA TYR A 400 -12.36 -1.13 -6.57
C TYR A 400 -13.22 -0.60 -5.42
N ILE A 401 -13.66 0.64 -5.52
CA ILE A 401 -14.65 1.20 -4.60
C ILE A 401 -16.00 1.35 -5.29
N ASP A 402 -17.04 0.73 -4.74
CA ASP A 402 -18.39 0.98 -5.22
C ASP A 402 -18.91 2.34 -4.75
N THR A 403 -18.71 3.35 -5.60
CA THR A 403 -19.18 4.71 -5.35
C THR A 403 -20.69 4.82 -5.15
N LYS A 404 -21.50 3.84 -5.61
CA LYS A 404 -22.95 3.80 -5.34
C LYS A 404 -23.24 3.40 -3.90
N THR A 405 -22.60 2.34 -3.40
CA THR A 405 -22.70 1.92 -1.99
C THR A 405 -22.29 3.05 -1.03
N TYR A 406 -21.33 3.89 -1.42
CA TYR A 406 -20.84 5.02 -0.62
C TYR A 406 -21.33 6.39 -1.10
N ALA A 407 -22.44 6.46 -1.85
CA ALA A 407 -22.87 7.70 -2.52
C ALA A 407 -22.96 8.93 -1.61
N SER A 408 -23.48 8.79 -0.38
CA SER A 408 -23.57 9.90 0.58
C SER A 408 -22.21 10.35 1.12
N VAL A 409 -21.26 9.42 1.26
CA VAL A 409 -19.89 9.72 1.68
C VAL A 409 -19.14 10.47 0.57
N TYR A 410 -19.26 10.00 -0.67
CA TYR A 410 -18.70 10.69 -1.82
C TYR A 410 -19.34 12.06 -2.04
N ALA A 411 -20.66 12.20 -1.87
CA ALA A 411 -21.34 13.48 -1.98
C ALA A 411 -20.83 14.51 -0.97
N TYR A 412 -20.61 14.08 0.28
CA TYR A 412 -19.97 14.94 1.29
C TYR A 412 -18.58 15.39 0.86
N PHE A 413 -17.69 14.46 0.53
CA PHE A 413 -16.31 14.82 0.19
C PHE A 413 -16.24 15.68 -1.07
N THR A 414 -17.06 15.37 -2.07
CA THR A 414 -17.24 16.18 -3.27
C THR A 414 -17.67 17.60 -2.92
N GLN A 415 -18.59 17.78 -1.97
CA GLN A 415 -19.06 19.11 -1.56
C GLN A 415 -17.97 19.88 -0.80
N GLU A 416 -17.28 19.22 0.13
CA GLU A 416 -16.40 19.90 1.12
C GLU A 416 -14.93 20.04 0.67
N PHE A 417 -14.50 19.23 -0.30
CA PHE A 417 -13.09 19.04 -0.69
C PHE A 417 -12.85 19.17 -2.20
N LYS A 418 -13.83 19.63 -2.98
CA LYS A 418 -13.60 20.00 -4.38
C LYS A 418 -12.68 21.23 -4.50
N PRO A 419 -11.90 21.34 -5.59
CA PRO A 419 -11.81 20.38 -6.70
C PRO A 419 -10.89 19.18 -6.44
N GLU A 420 -10.08 19.19 -5.37
CA GLU A 420 -9.03 18.18 -5.14
C GLU A 420 -9.58 16.77 -4.87
N PHE A 421 -10.81 16.67 -4.35
CA PHE A 421 -11.53 15.41 -4.28
C PHE A 421 -12.06 15.02 -5.67
N ALA A 422 -11.18 14.39 -6.45
CA ALA A 422 -11.45 13.85 -7.78
C ALA A 422 -11.23 12.34 -7.75
N PRO A 423 -12.27 11.53 -7.47
CA PRO A 423 -12.15 10.08 -7.52
C PRO A 423 -11.79 9.60 -8.91
N THR A 424 -10.93 8.60 -8.98
CA THR A 424 -10.61 7.88 -10.20
C THR A 424 -11.83 7.18 -10.80
N HIS A 425 -11.82 7.00 -12.12
CA HIS A 425 -12.96 6.49 -12.88
C HIS A 425 -12.59 5.39 -13.88
N SER A 426 -11.34 4.91 -13.90
CA SER A 426 -10.98 3.82 -14.81
C SER A 426 -11.67 2.53 -14.40
N THR A 427 -11.67 1.56 -15.32
CA THR A 427 -12.15 0.20 -15.05
C THR A 427 -11.35 -0.48 -13.93
N TYR A 428 -10.11 -0.05 -13.72
CA TYR A 428 -9.15 -0.77 -12.90
C TYR A 428 -8.84 -0.12 -11.55
N ASP A 429 -9.17 1.16 -11.35
CA ASP A 429 -8.84 1.93 -10.15
C ASP A 429 -10.03 2.72 -9.58
N LYS A 430 -11.27 2.40 -9.95
CA LYS A 430 -12.44 3.24 -9.64
C LYS A 430 -12.59 3.63 -8.16
N GLY A 431 -12.73 4.94 -7.93
CA GLY A 431 -13.15 5.56 -6.67
C GLY A 431 -12.03 5.93 -5.72
N TYR A 432 -10.78 5.50 -5.96
CA TYR A 432 -9.64 5.96 -5.17
C TYR A 432 -9.40 7.46 -5.36
N VAL A 433 -8.80 8.11 -4.36
CA VAL A 433 -8.53 9.55 -4.36
C VAL A 433 -7.06 9.84 -4.09
N ASN A 434 -6.55 10.92 -4.65
CA ASN A 434 -5.16 11.35 -4.50
C ASN A 434 -4.96 12.12 -3.19
N TYR A 435 -4.26 11.51 -2.24
CA TYR A 435 -3.96 12.09 -0.92
C TYR A 435 -2.98 13.27 -1.02
N ARG A 436 -2.06 13.28 -1.98
CA ARG A 436 -1.14 14.42 -2.20
C ARG A 436 -1.92 15.66 -2.59
N LEU A 437 -2.80 15.57 -3.59
CA LEU A 437 -3.62 16.71 -4.02
C LEU A 437 -4.52 17.21 -2.88
N LEU A 438 -5.21 16.30 -2.18
CA LEU A 438 -6.06 16.66 -1.04
C LEU A 438 -5.30 17.35 0.10
N ALA A 439 -4.04 16.98 0.31
CA ALA A 439 -3.17 17.61 1.31
C ALA A 439 -2.64 18.99 0.88
N THR A 440 -2.72 19.37 -0.39
CA THR A 440 -2.31 20.72 -0.85
C THR A 440 -3.37 21.79 -0.70
N ARG A 441 -4.65 21.39 -0.51
CA ARG A 441 -5.76 22.33 -0.29
C ARG A 441 -5.50 23.23 0.92
N ALA A 442 -6.11 24.41 0.98
CA ALA A 442 -6.19 25.19 2.22
C ALA A 442 -6.86 24.39 3.35
N ALA A 443 -6.25 24.36 4.52
CA ALA A 443 -6.86 23.73 5.69
C ALA A 443 -8.18 24.44 6.03
N PRO A 444 -9.25 23.69 6.36
CA PRO A 444 -10.50 24.32 6.78
C PRO A 444 -10.28 25.06 8.10
N VAL A 445 -11.06 26.12 8.32
CA VAL A 445 -11.05 26.83 9.60
C VAL A 445 -11.42 25.85 10.71
N ALA A 446 -10.54 25.72 11.70
CA ALA A 446 -10.81 24.90 12.87
C ALA A 446 -12.11 25.37 13.54
N ALA A 447 -12.98 24.43 13.89
CA ALA A 447 -14.17 24.79 14.65
C ALA A 447 -13.78 25.42 15.98
N PRO A 448 -14.46 26.50 16.42
CA PRO A 448 -14.20 27.07 17.73
C PRO A 448 -14.42 26.00 18.81
N PHE A 449 -13.77 26.19 19.95
CA PHE A 449 -14.07 25.38 21.12
C PHE A 449 -15.57 25.56 21.46
N SER A 450 -16.22 24.44 21.81
CA SER A 450 -17.59 24.42 22.30
C SER A 450 -17.64 23.44 23.44
N SER A 451 -18.19 23.88 24.57
CA SER A 451 -18.40 22.99 25.70
C SER A 451 -19.54 22.00 25.47
N GLU A 452 -20.29 22.08 24.36
CA GLU A 452 -21.27 21.06 23.96
C GLU A 452 -20.63 19.83 23.32
N TYR A 453 -19.44 19.97 22.74
CA TYR A 453 -18.79 18.85 22.05
C TYR A 453 -18.36 17.77 23.03
N TYR A 454 -18.69 16.52 22.69
CA TYR A 454 -18.15 15.37 23.40
C TYR A 454 -18.09 14.15 22.50
N ARG A 455 -17.22 13.20 22.87
CA ARG A 455 -17.21 11.83 22.38
C ARG A 455 -17.23 10.87 23.56
N PHE A 456 -18.34 10.17 23.73
CA PHE A 456 -18.52 9.18 24.78
C PHE A 456 -18.36 7.78 24.19
N GLU A 457 -17.45 7.01 24.75
CA GLU A 457 -17.09 5.68 24.28
C GLU A 457 -17.25 4.65 25.38
N GLN A 458 -17.88 3.52 25.08
CA GLN A 458 -18.02 2.41 26.03
C GLN A 458 -17.46 1.15 25.40
N GLU A 459 -16.44 0.58 26.01
CA GLU A 459 -15.87 -0.72 25.67
C GLU A 459 -16.41 -1.78 26.62
N PHE A 460 -16.94 -2.85 26.04
CA PHE A 460 -17.46 -4.00 26.76
C PHE A 460 -16.46 -5.14 26.58
N THR A 461 -15.80 -5.54 27.67
CA THR A 461 -14.90 -6.69 27.67
C THR A 461 -15.31 -7.73 28.71
N PRO A 462 -15.06 -9.02 28.44
CA PRO A 462 -15.22 -10.11 29.40
C PRO A 462 -14.30 -9.88 30.60
N GLY A 463 -14.87 -9.59 31.77
CA GLY A 463 -14.12 -9.23 32.99
C GLY A 463 -14.16 -7.75 33.37
N GLY A 464 -14.83 -6.89 32.59
CA GLY A 464 -15.08 -5.49 32.94
C GLY A 464 -15.02 -4.55 31.74
N GLY A 465 -15.91 -3.56 31.69
CA GLY A 465 -15.90 -2.55 30.64
C GLY A 465 -15.02 -1.34 30.96
N LYS A 466 -14.84 -0.45 29.98
CA LYS A 466 -14.29 0.89 30.19
C LYS A 466 -15.19 1.91 29.52
N SER A 467 -15.55 2.97 30.23
CA SER A 467 -16.23 4.12 29.64
C SER A 467 -15.31 5.33 29.62
N THR A 468 -15.18 5.99 28.47
CA THR A 468 -14.32 7.16 28.27
C THR A 468 -15.14 8.31 27.69
N LEU A 469 -15.05 9.48 28.31
CA LEU A 469 -15.61 10.72 27.78
C LEU A 469 -14.47 11.63 27.36
N LEU A 470 -14.46 12.07 26.11
CA LEU A 470 -13.48 12.99 25.53
C LEU A 470 -14.15 14.31 25.14
N PHE A 471 -13.44 15.42 25.32
CA PHE A 471 -13.92 16.78 25.05
C PHE A 471 -13.12 17.47 23.93
N ALA A 472 -13.55 18.67 23.52
CA ALA A 472 -12.97 19.37 22.37
C ALA A 472 -11.53 19.83 22.59
N ASN A 473 -11.10 19.97 23.85
CA ASN A 473 -9.75 20.32 24.27
C ASN A 473 -8.86 19.08 24.50
N ASN A 474 -9.27 17.90 24.00
CA ASN A 474 -8.57 16.61 24.17
C ASN A 474 -8.47 16.08 25.61
N ARG A 475 -9.11 16.74 26.58
CA ARG A 475 -9.22 16.18 27.93
C ARG A 475 -10.17 14.99 27.93
N ARG A 476 -9.91 14.06 28.84
CA ARG A 476 -10.70 12.84 28.96
C ARG A 476 -10.93 12.43 30.40
N VAL A 477 -12.08 11.82 30.65
CA VAL A 477 -12.40 11.13 31.90
C VAL A 477 -12.71 9.67 31.61
N THR A 478 -12.13 8.77 32.40
CA THR A 478 -12.26 7.32 32.23
C THR A 478 -12.82 6.68 33.49
N LEU A 479 -13.81 5.80 33.33
CA LEU A 479 -14.35 4.92 34.37
C LEU A 479 -14.00 3.47 34.05
N ALA A 480 -13.23 2.82 34.92
CA ALA A 480 -12.82 1.42 34.78
C ALA A 480 -13.86 0.47 35.41
N GLY A 481 -14.08 -0.67 34.76
CA GLY A 481 -14.90 -1.77 35.27
C GLY A 481 -16.41 -1.54 35.19
N ALA A 482 -16.87 -0.47 34.54
CA ALA A 482 -18.26 -0.08 34.56
C ALA A 482 -19.01 -0.54 33.28
N THR A 483 -19.84 -1.56 33.43
CA THR A 483 -20.80 -2.01 32.40
C THR A 483 -22.15 -1.38 32.70
N GLY A 484 -22.71 -0.59 31.78
CA GLY A 484 -24.00 0.09 31.98
C GLY A 484 -23.90 1.54 32.50
N ILE A 485 -22.83 2.26 32.15
CA ILE A 485 -22.77 3.72 32.37
C ILE A 485 -23.81 4.40 31.50
N SER A 486 -24.65 5.24 32.10
CA SER A 486 -25.41 6.27 31.38
C SER A 486 -24.71 7.62 31.58
N PHE A 487 -24.88 8.55 30.64
CA PHE A 487 -24.40 9.91 30.85
C PHE A 487 -25.49 10.92 30.49
N LYS A 488 -25.46 12.05 31.19
CA LYS A 488 -26.35 13.19 30.99
C LYS A 488 -25.52 14.44 30.80
N VAL A 489 -25.91 15.24 29.81
CA VAL A 489 -25.30 16.55 29.55
C VAL A 489 -26.33 17.62 29.87
N THR A 490 -25.96 18.59 30.70
CA THR A 490 -26.85 19.69 31.10
C THR A 490 -26.14 21.03 30.89
N PRO A 491 -26.68 21.97 30.12
CA PRO A 491 -26.14 23.33 30.04
C PRO A 491 -26.23 24.01 31.40
N LYS A 492 -25.19 24.75 31.78
CA LYS A 492 -25.11 25.47 33.05
C LYS A 492 -24.55 26.87 32.85
N LYS A 493 -25.08 27.84 33.58
CA LYS A 493 -24.60 29.21 33.65
C LYS A 493 -24.23 29.55 35.08
N GLY A 494 -23.03 30.09 35.32
CA GLY A 494 -22.57 30.49 36.64
C GLY A 494 -22.36 29.31 37.61
N PHE A 495 -21.92 28.16 37.10
CA PHE A 495 -21.89 26.91 37.83
C PHE A 495 -20.49 26.56 38.34
N ALA A 496 -20.39 26.29 39.66
CA ALA A 496 -19.24 25.78 40.43
C ALA A 496 -17.92 26.60 40.35
N THR A 497 -17.85 27.56 39.43
CA THR A 497 -16.73 28.46 39.10
C THR A 497 -17.36 29.80 38.71
N ALA A 498 -16.69 30.91 39.03
CA ALA A 498 -17.30 32.25 38.95
C ALA A 498 -17.82 32.62 37.54
N GLY A 499 -19.14 32.51 37.34
CA GLY A 499 -19.88 33.22 36.28
C GLY A 499 -19.77 32.71 34.84
N LYS A 500 -18.98 31.68 34.54
CA LYS A 500 -18.84 31.16 33.18
C LYS A 500 -20.00 30.23 32.79
N ALA A 501 -20.32 30.21 31.50
CA ALA A 501 -21.24 29.24 30.91
C ALA A 501 -20.47 27.97 30.50
N GLY A 502 -21.18 26.85 30.44
CA GLY A 502 -20.58 25.58 30.09
C GLY A 502 -21.58 24.43 30.14
N HIS A 503 -21.09 23.19 30.06
CA HIS A 503 -21.89 21.98 30.18
C HIS A 503 -21.41 21.10 31.33
N LEU A 504 -22.36 20.63 32.12
CA LEU A 504 -22.17 19.61 33.14
C LEU A 504 -22.44 18.24 32.54
N TYR A 505 -21.44 17.37 32.61
CA TYR A 505 -21.47 15.98 32.19
C TYR A 505 -21.53 15.09 33.43
N GLU A 506 -22.66 14.43 33.66
CA GLU A 506 -22.83 13.45 34.73
C GLU A 506 -22.69 12.05 34.14
N LEU A 507 -21.66 11.29 34.52
CA LEU A 507 -21.51 9.87 34.21
C LEU A 507 -22.01 9.06 35.41
N HIS A 508 -23.08 8.29 35.21
CA HIS A 508 -23.72 7.51 36.25
C HIS A 508 -23.42 6.02 36.07
N ASP A 509 -22.75 5.44 37.07
CA ASP A 509 -22.54 4.00 37.16
C ASP A 509 -23.73 3.35 37.88
N ALA A 510 -24.55 2.63 37.12
CA ALA A 510 -25.74 1.96 37.64
C ALA A 510 -25.41 0.85 38.64
N SER A 511 -24.19 0.28 38.59
CA SER A 511 -23.75 -0.80 39.46
C SER A 511 -23.08 -0.31 40.75
N ASP A 512 -22.48 0.89 40.72
CA ASP A 512 -21.82 1.48 41.87
C ASP A 512 -21.84 3.01 41.79
N SER A 513 -22.78 3.63 42.51
CA SER A 513 -22.92 5.09 42.51
C SER A 513 -21.66 5.83 42.98
N LYS A 514 -20.77 5.20 43.77
CA LYS A 514 -19.49 5.78 44.21
C LYS A 514 -18.47 5.91 43.06
N LYS A 515 -18.67 5.16 41.98
CA LYS A 515 -17.88 5.27 40.74
C LYS A 515 -18.42 6.32 39.78
N SER A 516 -19.62 6.85 40.03
CA SER A 516 -20.16 7.96 39.23
C SER A 516 -19.24 9.18 39.32
N ARG A 517 -19.14 9.93 38.22
CA ARG A 517 -18.31 11.13 38.13
C ARG A 517 -19.08 12.23 37.43
N ALA A 518 -18.81 13.46 37.81
CA ALA A 518 -19.31 14.61 37.08
C ALA A 518 -18.16 15.53 36.66
N VAL A 519 -18.30 16.10 35.47
CA VAL A 519 -17.30 16.98 34.86
C VAL A 519 -17.99 18.23 34.37
N TYR A 520 -17.45 19.40 34.71
CA TYR A 520 -17.91 20.68 34.17
C TYR A 520 -16.92 21.20 33.16
N VAL A 521 -17.39 21.44 31.93
CA VAL A 521 -16.60 21.99 30.83
C VAL A 521 -17.09 23.40 30.56
N GLN A 522 -16.22 24.39 30.65
CA GLN A 522 -16.52 25.81 30.39
C GLN A 522 -16.27 26.17 28.92
N GLU A 523 -16.94 27.20 28.42
CA GLU A 523 -16.74 27.72 27.06
C GLU A 523 -15.34 28.31 26.79
N ASP A 524 -14.56 28.62 27.84
CA ASP A 524 -13.15 29.02 27.72
C ASP A 524 -12.18 27.82 27.75
N ALA A 525 -12.69 26.62 27.43
CA ALA A 525 -11.98 25.35 27.34
C ALA A 525 -11.45 24.79 28.66
N ARG A 526 -11.83 25.34 29.81
CA ARG A 526 -11.45 24.79 31.11
C ARG A 526 -12.35 23.63 31.51
N THR A 527 -11.79 22.64 32.22
CA THR A 527 -12.49 21.39 32.55
C THR A 527 -12.24 21.03 34.01
N PHE A 528 -13.30 20.79 34.77
CA PHE A 528 -13.21 20.55 36.22
C PHE A 528 -13.92 19.26 36.59
N LEU A 529 -13.31 18.46 37.47
CA LEU A 529 -14.07 17.45 38.21
C LEU A 529 -14.97 18.15 39.20
N VAL A 530 -16.22 17.71 39.28
CA VAL A 530 -17.19 18.22 40.25
C VAL A 530 -17.79 17.08 41.06
N ASP A 531 -18.02 17.31 42.34
CA ASP A 531 -18.73 16.40 43.23
C ASP A 531 -20.16 16.87 43.44
N LYS A 532 -21.05 15.91 43.70
CA LYS A 532 -22.46 16.17 43.98
C LYS A 532 -22.73 15.81 45.42
N ASP A 533 -23.03 16.80 46.25
CA ASP A 533 -23.37 16.56 47.64
C ASP A 533 -24.75 15.86 47.80
N SER A 534 -25.08 15.49 49.03
CA SER A 534 -26.35 14.83 49.36
C SER A 534 -27.60 15.68 49.05
N LEU A 535 -27.45 16.99 48.87
CA LEU A 535 -28.51 17.92 48.48
C LEU A 535 -28.57 18.11 46.96
N GLY A 536 -27.72 17.41 46.20
CA GLY A 536 -27.64 17.51 44.75
C GLY A 536 -26.89 18.74 44.25
N LYS A 537 -26.24 19.50 45.13
CA LYS A 537 -25.44 20.68 44.77
C LYS A 537 -24.04 20.24 44.37
N PHE A 538 -23.55 20.85 43.29
CA PHE A 538 -22.24 20.52 42.75
C PHE A 538 -21.16 21.48 43.23
N THR A 539 -19.97 20.95 43.52
CA THR A 539 -18.77 21.73 43.90
C THR A 539 -17.56 21.25 43.11
N VAL A 540 -16.64 22.16 42.76
CA VAL A 540 -15.38 21.79 42.07
C VAL A 540 -14.45 21.09 43.04
N LEU A 541 -13.92 19.92 42.64
CA LEU A 541 -13.09 19.04 43.48
C LEU A 541 -11.60 19.39 43.51
N GLY A 542 -11.14 20.41 42.78
CA GLY A 542 -9.73 20.79 42.79
C GLY A 542 -9.30 21.59 41.56
N LYS A 543 -8.05 21.38 41.15
CA LYS A 543 -7.47 21.98 39.94
C LYS A 543 -8.11 21.36 38.68
N GLU A 544 -7.95 22.06 37.58
CA GLU A 544 -8.41 21.67 36.26
C GLU A 544 -7.97 20.23 35.92
N VAL A 545 -8.83 19.48 35.22
CA VAL A 545 -8.50 18.13 34.74
C VAL A 545 -7.24 18.24 33.88
N PRO A 546 -6.18 17.48 34.17
CA PRO A 546 -4.92 17.55 33.41
C PRO A 546 -5.11 17.19 31.94
#